data_AF-A0A0D9S1X3-F1
#
_entry.id   AF-A0A0D9S1X3-F1
#
_cell.length_a   1.000
_cell.length_b   1.000
_cell.length_c   1.000
_cell.angle_alpha   90.00
_cell.angle_beta   90.00
_cell.angle_gamma   90.00
#
_symmetry.space_group_name_H-M   'P 1'
#
loop_
_entity.id
_entity.type
_entity.pdbx_description
1 polymer ?
#
loop_
_entity_poly.entity_id
_entity_poly.type
_entity_poly.pdbx_seq_one_letter_code
_entity_poly.pdbx_strand_id
1 'polypeptide(L)'
;MKFSPFVTSDRSKNRKRHFNAPSHSHRLSSFLSKLLRQKYDDEVQVVRGHYKGQQLGKAVQVYRKKYVIYTEQVQWEKANGTTVHVGIHASKVVITRLKLDKDCKKILEKKVKSRQVGKEKGKTRKKQLRRCRNKVILYRSFG
;
A
#
# COMPACT_ATOMS: atom_id res chain seq x y z
N MET A 1 -11.91 -18.58 -1.35
CA MET A 1 -12.53 -18.68 -0.01
C MET A 1 -11.50 -18.49 1.07
N LYS A 2 -11.91 -17.99 2.23
CA LYS A 2 -11.06 -17.86 3.42
C LYS A 2 -11.11 -19.19 4.19
N PHE A 3 -9.96 -19.74 4.58
CA PHE A 3 -9.88 -21.02 5.30
C PHE A 3 -9.67 -20.89 6.81
N SER A 4 -9.19 -19.74 7.29
CA SER A 4 -8.98 -19.52 8.74
C SER A 4 -10.31 -19.29 9.45
N PRO A 5 -10.63 -20.05 10.51
CA PRO A 5 -11.88 -19.88 11.27
C PRO A 5 -11.86 -18.63 12.17
N PHE A 6 -10.68 -18.15 12.57
CA PHE A 6 -10.52 -17.05 13.54
C PHE A 6 -10.67 -15.64 12.94
N VAL A 7 -10.69 -15.53 11.62
CA VAL A 7 -10.89 -14.26 10.92
C VAL A 7 -12.36 -14.15 10.53
N THR A 8 -12.97 -12.96 10.57
CA THR A 8 -14.37 -12.78 10.14
C THR A 8 -14.45 -12.29 8.69
N SER A 9 -15.46 -12.73 7.94
CA SER A 9 -15.84 -12.19 6.62
C SER A 9 -17.06 -11.29 6.70
N ASP A 10 -17.67 -11.16 7.88
CA ASP A 10 -18.85 -10.33 8.11
C ASP A 10 -18.58 -8.85 7.84
N ARG A 11 -19.41 -8.24 6.99
CA ARG A 11 -19.28 -6.84 6.57
C ARG A 11 -19.41 -5.87 7.75
N SER A 12 -20.35 -6.10 8.66
CA SER A 12 -20.61 -5.21 9.79
C SER A 12 -19.44 -5.21 10.78
N LYS A 13 -18.97 -6.41 11.17
CA LYS A 13 -17.81 -6.58 12.05
C LYS A 13 -16.55 -5.95 11.47
N ASN A 14 -16.32 -6.10 10.16
CA ASN A 14 -15.17 -5.50 9.48
C ASN A 14 -15.24 -3.98 9.42
N ARG A 15 -16.42 -3.40 9.15
CA ARG A 15 -16.60 -1.93 9.16
C ARG A 15 -16.41 -1.35 10.54
N LYS A 16 -16.97 -1.98 11.58
CA LYS A 16 -16.79 -1.55 12.98
C LYS A 16 -15.32 -1.55 13.38
N ARG A 17 -14.57 -2.61 13.03
CA ARG A 17 -13.12 -2.70 13.27
C ARG A 17 -12.32 -1.65 12.50
N HIS A 18 -12.73 -1.32 11.28
CA HIS A 18 -12.07 -0.29 10.50
C HIS A 18 -12.22 1.07 11.17
N PHE A 19 -13.46 1.57 11.32
CA PHE A 19 -13.70 2.94 11.80
C PHE A 19 -13.31 3.17 13.27
N ASN A 20 -13.35 2.13 14.10
CA ASN A 20 -13.02 2.23 15.53
C ASN A 20 -11.60 1.71 15.86
N ALA A 21 -10.71 1.61 14.87
CA ALA A 21 -9.36 1.15 15.11
C ALA A 21 -8.60 2.10 16.07
N PRO A 22 -7.59 1.61 16.81
CA PRO A 22 -6.68 2.50 17.53
C PRO A 22 -5.72 3.23 16.57
N SER A 23 -5.14 4.35 17.00
CA SER A 23 -4.32 5.25 16.16
C SER A 23 -3.11 4.61 15.48
N HIS A 24 -2.48 3.61 16.10
CA HIS A 24 -1.38 2.84 15.50
C HIS A 24 -1.86 1.90 14.39
N SER A 25 -3.12 1.46 14.47
CA SER A 25 -3.78 0.59 13.49
C SER A 25 -4.45 1.39 12.36
N HIS A 26 -4.73 2.68 12.58
CA HIS A 26 -5.05 3.66 11.52
C HIS A 26 -3.84 4.00 10.64
N ARG A 27 -3.13 2.98 10.16
CA ARG A 27 -1.97 3.16 9.31
C ARG A 27 -2.44 3.37 7.86
N LEU A 28 -2.37 4.61 7.40
CA LEU A 28 -2.64 4.96 6.01
C LEU A 28 -1.47 4.53 5.12
N SER A 29 -1.67 3.46 4.35
CA SER A 29 -0.71 3.02 3.34
C SER A 29 -1.02 3.64 1.98
N SER A 30 0.01 4.15 1.31
CA SER A 30 -0.02 4.64 -0.07
C SER A 30 0.85 3.78 -0.99
N PHE A 31 0.68 3.96 -2.29
CA PHE A 31 1.48 3.27 -3.30
C PHE A 31 2.86 3.93 -3.45
N LEU A 32 3.88 3.14 -3.79
CA LEU A 32 5.23 3.63 -4.07
C LEU A 32 5.46 3.68 -5.58
N SER A 33 6.08 4.76 -6.08
CA SER A 33 6.47 4.87 -7.49
C SER A 33 7.58 3.87 -7.83
N LYS A 34 7.70 3.50 -9.11
CA LYS A 34 8.69 2.52 -9.58
C LYS A 34 10.14 3.03 -9.54
N LEU A 35 10.35 4.35 -9.46
CA LEU A 35 11.64 5.03 -9.66
C LEU A 35 12.23 5.66 -8.39
N LEU A 36 11.90 5.14 -7.22
CA LEU A 36 12.38 5.67 -5.94
C LEU A 36 13.88 5.40 -5.71
N ARG A 37 14.73 6.30 -6.22
CA ARG A 37 16.15 6.44 -5.87
C ARG A 37 16.50 7.93 -5.74
N GLN A 38 16.35 8.50 -4.53
CA GLN A 38 17.24 9.49 -3.88
C GLN A 38 16.57 10.22 -2.71
N LYS A 39 17.42 10.78 -1.83
CA LYS A 39 17.16 11.25 -0.46
C LYS A 39 16.52 12.66 -0.41
N TYR A 40 15.20 12.79 -0.44
CA TYR A 40 14.51 14.04 -0.05
C TYR A 40 13.14 13.72 0.59
N ASP A 41 12.43 14.72 1.11
CA ASP A 41 11.14 14.60 1.82
C ASP A 41 10.08 13.75 1.09
N ASP A 42 9.01 13.38 1.80
CA ASP A 42 7.90 12.61 1.23
C ASP A 42 7.12 13.45 0.21
N GLU A 43 7.51 13.36 -1.06
CA GLU A 43 6.78 13.94 -2.19
C GLU A 43 5.70 12.98 -2.68
N VAL A 44 4.57 13.59 -3.02
CA VAL A 44 3.31 12.91 -3.17
C VAL A 44 2.63 13.37 -4.46
N GLN A 45 2.20 12.39 -5.25
CA GLN A 45 1.45 12.59 -6.48
C GLN A 45 0.02 12.06 -6.34
N VAL A 46 -0.97 12.85 -6.76
CA VAL A 46 -2.37 12.41 -6.82
C VAL A 46 -2.62 11.69 -8.15
N VAL A 47 -3.12 10.45 -8.07
CA VAL A 47 -3.34 9.59 -9.26
C VAL A 47 -4.81 9.53 -9.67
N ARG A 48 -5.74 9.74 -8.73
CA ARG A 48 -7.18 9.62 -8.96
C ARG A 48 -7.96 10.79 -8.34
N GLY A 49 -9.01 11.23 -9.02
CA GLY A 49 -9.90 12.30 -8.57
C GLY A 49 -9.70 13.60 -9.35
N HIS A 50 -10.35 14.67 -8.90
CA HIS A 50 -10.33 15.99 -9.54
C HIS A 50 -8.92 16.60 -9.62
N TYR A 51 -8.14 16.43 -8.56
CA TYR A 51 -6.77 16.98 -8.44
C TYR A 51 -5.70 16.08 -9.08
N LYS A 52 -6.10 15.18 -10.00
CA LYS A 52 -5.16 14.32 -10.73
C LYS A 52 -4.33 15.16 -11.69
N GLY A 53 -3.02 14.92 -11.72
CA GLY A 53 -2.11 15.60 -12.66
C GLY A 53 -1.59 16.95 -12.16
N GLN A 54 -2.02 17.41 -10.99
CA GLN A 54 -1.31 18.46 -10.27
C GLN A 54 0.13 18.03 -9.95
N GLN A 55 1.02 19.02 -9.85
CA GLN A 55 2.43 18.81 -9.57
C GLN A 55 2.65 18.04 -8.26
N LEU A 56 3.84 17.44 -8.14
CA LEU A 56 4.28 16.77 -6.93
C LEU A 56 4.23 17.76 -5.77
N GLY A 57 3.52 17.40 -4.71
CA GLY A 57 3.44 18.21 -3.50
C GLY A 57 3.98 17.45 -2.31
N LYS A 58 4.51 18.16 -1.31
CA LYS A 58 4.84 17.54 -0.03
C LYS A 58 3.57 17.30 0.78
N ALA A 59 3.58 16.23 1.57
CA ALA A 59 2.52 15.97 2.54
C ALA A 59 2.70 16.89 3.77
N VAL A 60 1.75 17.80 4.00
CA VAL A 60 1.78 18.73 5.14
C VAL A 60 1.42 18.00 6.43
N GLN A 61 0.26 17.32 6.40
CA GLN A 61 -0.32 16.71 7.58
C GLN A 61 -1.09 15.46 7.23
N VAL A 62 -0.99 14.45 8.10
CA VAL A 62 -1.74 13.21 8.01
C VAL A 62 -2.83 13.19 9.09
N TYR A 63 -4.08 13.30 8.67
CA TYR A 63 -5.25 13.30 9.55
C TYR A 63 -5.85 11.89 9.66
N ARG A 64 -5.40 11.12 10.66
CA ARG A 64 -5.74 9.70 10.80
C ARG A 64 -7.22 9.43 11.11
N LYS A 65 -7.87 10.28 11.93
CA LYS A 65 -9.28 10.10 12.32
C LYS A 65 -10.26 10.19 11.14
N LYS A 66 -9.92 10.97 10.10
CA LYS A 66 -10.69 11.11 8.85
C LYS A 66 -10.12 10.30 7.68
N TYR A 67 -9.04 9.54 7.89
CA TYR A 67 -8.33 8.80 6.83
C TYR A 67 -7.85 9.67 5.66
N VAL A 68 -7.40 10.88 5.95
CA VAL A 68 -7.09 11.89 4.95
C VAL A 68 -5.66 12.38 5.09
N ILE A 69 -5.04 12.70 3.95
CA ILE A 69 -3.75 13.38 3.83
C ILE A 69 -4.01 14.75 3.21
N TYR A 70 -3.36 15.77 3.76
CA TYR A 70 -3.30 17.11 3.19
C TYR A 70 -1.97 17.30 2.47
N THR A 71 -2.04 17.83 1.26
CA THR A 71 -0.88 18.09 0.39
C THR A 71 -0.80 19.59 0.13
N GLU A 72 0.40 20.15 0.08
CA GLU A 72 0.62 21.60 -0.07
C GLU A 72 -0.07 22.19 -1.31
N GLN A 73 0.02 21.47 -2.44
CA GLN A 73 -0.47 21.92 -3.75
C GLN A 73 -2.00 21.76 -3.92
N VAL A 74 -2.65 20.99 -3.04
CA VAL A 74 -4.08 20.68 -3.19
C VAL A 74 -4.88 21.57 -2.26
N GLN A 75 -5.27 22.73 -2.77
CA GLN A 75 -6.03 23.74 -2.03
C GLN A 75 -7.34 24.06 -2.74
N TRP A 76 -8.30 24.57 -1.97
CA TRP A 76 -9.50 25.20 -2.49
C TRP A 76 -9.70 26.55 -1.81
N GLU A 77 -10.16 27.53 -2.57
CA GLU A 77 -10.50 28.85 -2.07
C GLU A 77 -11.96 28.84 -1.60
N LYS A 78 -12.18 29.37 -0.41
CA LYS A 78 -13.52 29.62 0.12
C LYS A 78 -14.04 30.96 -0.41
N ALA A 79 -15.35 31.19 -0.30
CA ALA A 79 -15.98 32.46 -0.68
C ALA A 79 -15.43 33.69 0.08
N ASN A 80 -14.83 33.48 1.25
CA ASN A 80 -14.16 34.52 2.04
C ASN A 80 -12.72 34.81 1.61
N GLY A 81 -12.23 34.21 0.52
CA GLY A 81 -10.86 34.38 -0.01
C GLY A 81 -9.77 33.60 0.72
N THR A 82 -10.10 32.84 1.78
CA THR A 82 -9.11 32.00 2.48
C THR A 82 -8.91 30.67 1.76
N THR A 83 -7.65 30.22 1.64
CA THR A 83 -7.34 28.91 1.07
C THR A 83 -7.30 27.83 2.15
N VAL A 84 -7.86 26.66 1.85
CA VAL A 84 -7.84 25.50 2.76
C VAL A 84 -7.36 24.28 2.00
N HIS A 85 -6.63 23.40 2.68
CA HIS A 85 -6.15 22.17 2.07
C HIS A 85 -7.30 21.18 1.89
N VAL A 86 -7.38 20.59 0.70
CA VAL A 86 -8.38 19.56 0.40
C VAL A 86 -7.86 18.21 0.83
N GLY A 87 -8.73 17.47 1.51
CA GLY A 87 -8.39 16.16 2.04
C GLY A 87 -8.42 15.06 0.98
N ILE A 88 -7.30 14.36 0.78
CA ILE A 88 -7.21 13.23 -0.14
C ILE A 88 -6.92 11.93 0.63
N HIS A 89 -7.61 10.84 0.26
CA HIS A 89 -7.34 9.53 0.82
C HIS A 89 -6.03 8.93 0.28
N ALA A 90 -5.22 8.33 1.15
CA ALA A 90 -3.88 7.81 0.83
C ALA A 90 -3.83 6.75 -0.30
N SER A 91 -4.92 6.02 -0.53
CA SER A 91 -5.00 5.04 -1.63
C SER A 91 -5.09 5.66 -3.02
N LYS A 92 -5.46 6.94 -3.12
CA LYS A 92 -5.56 7.70 -4.38
C LYS A 92 -4.25 8.39 -4.76
N VAL A 93 -3.20 8.07 -4.02
CA VAL A 93 -1.95 8.81 -3.95
C VAL A 93 -0.77 7.87 -4.12
N VAL A 94 0.25 8.33 -4.84
CA VAL A 94 1.53 7.64 -5.04
C VAL A 94 2.64 8.50 -4.45
N ILE A 95 3.48 7.89 -3.62
CA ILE A 95 4.70 8.52 -3.12
C ILE A 95 5.78 8.41 -4.18
N THR A 96 6.38 9.54 -4.55
CA THR A 96 7.42 9.65 -5.57
C THR A 96 8.81 9.81 -4.99
N ARG A 97 8.95 10.47 -3.84
CA ARG A 97 10.20 10.57 -3.05
C ARG A 97 9.90 10.21 -1.60
N LEU A 98 10.85 9.55 -0.93
CA LEU A 98 10.69 9.07 0.44
C LEU A 98 11.79 9.62 1.34
N LYS A 99 11.39 10.12 2.51
CA LYS A 99 12.31 10.41 3.59
C LYS A 99 12.75 9.12 4.28
N LEU A 100 14.06 8.86 4.29
CA LEU A 100 14.62 7.61 4.82
C LEU A 100 15.17 7.77 6.24
N ASP A 101 14.29 7.64 7.23
CA ASP A 101 14.67 7.53 8.64
C ASP A 101 15.19 6.13 9.00
N LYS A 102 15.86 6.00 10.15
CA LYS A 102 16.40 4.72 10.66
C LYS A 102 15.34 3.62 10.68
N ASP A 103 14.14 3.93 11.17
CA ASP A 103 13.04 2.96 11.27
C ASP A 103 12.36 2.71 9.92
N CYS A 104 12.28 3.73 9.06
CA CYS A 104 11.79 3.57 7.69
C CYS A 104 12.66 2.59 6.89
N LYS A 105 13.99 2.70 7.01
CA LYS A 105 14.94 1.75 6.39
C LYS A 105 14.75 0.33 6.92
N LYS A 106 14.66 0.14 8.23
CA LYS A 106 14.41 -1.18 8.86
C LYS A 106 13.11 -1.81 8.35
N ILE A 107 12.03 -1.03 8.25
CA ILE A 107 10.72 -1.52 7.76
C ILE A 107 10.81 -1.90 6.27
N LEU A 108 11.51 -1.10 5.46
CA LEU A 108 11.67 -1.36 4.04
C LEU A 108 12.48 -2.64 3.82
N GLU A 109 13.61 -2.81 4.51
CA GLU A 109 14.43 -4.02 4.47
C GLU A 109 13.63 -5.26 4.90
N LYS A 110 12.88 -5.17 6.00
CA LYS A 110 12.01 -6.26 6.47
C LYS A 110 10.97 -6.66 5.41
N LYS A 111 10.38 -5.69 4.72
CA LYS A 111 9.41 -5.93 3.62
C LYS A 111 10.07 -6.54 2.39
N VAL A 112 11.30 -6.15 2.07
CA VAL A 112 12.05 -6.73 0.93
C VAL A 112 12.42 -8.18 1.23
N LYS A 113 12.99 -8.45 2.41
CA LYS A 113 13.36 -9.82 2.85
C LYS A 113 12.16 -10.76 2.85
N SER A 114 11.02 -10.34 3.41
CA SER A 114 9.81 -11.18 3.44
C SER A 114 9.27 -11.50 2.03
N ARG A 115 9.36 -10.54 1.09
CA ARG A 115 9.00 -10.76 -0.31
C ARG A 115 9.95 -11.75 -1.02
N GLN A 116 11.25 -11.70 -0.74
CA GLN A 116 12.23 -12.63 -1.33
C GLN A 116 11.96 -14.08 -0.90
N VAL A 117 11.78 -14.31 0.41
CA VAL A 117 11.43 -15.63 0.96
C VAL A 117 10.14 -16.19 0.33
N GLY A 118 9.12 -15.34 0.15
CA GLY A 118 7.88 -15.74 -0.53
C GLY A 118 8.09 -16.15 -1.99
N LYS A 119 8.95 -15.42 -2.73
CA LYS A 119 9.30 -15.75 -4.12
C LYS A 119 10.06 -17.07 -4.22
N GLU A 120 11.02 -17.30 -3.34
CA GLU A 120 11.81 -18.54 -3.29
C GLU A 120 10.93 -19.75 -2.99
N LYS A 121 10.10 -19.69 -1.94
CA LYS A 121 9.12 -20.74 -1.64
C LYS A 121 8.17 -21.01 -2.81
N GLY A 122 7.72 -19.96 -3.50
CA GLY A 122 6.89 -20.06 -4.71
C GLY A 122 7.61 -20.78 -5.87
N LYS A 123 8.88 -20.48 -6.12
CA LYS A 123 9.71 -21.17 -7.13
C LYS A 123 9.89 -22.65 -6.78
N THR A 124 10.23 -22.97 -5.53
CA THR A 124 10.41 -24.35 -5.06
C THR A 124 9.14 -25.16 -5.20
N ARG A 125 7.99 -24.62 -4.76
CA ARG A 125 6.68 -25.28 -4.91
C ARG A 125 6.30 -25.49 -6.39
N LYS A 126 6.57 -24.52 -7.27
CA LYS A 126 6.33 -24.67 -8.72
C LYS A 126 7.23 -25.76 -9.34
N LYS A 127 8.50 -25.85 -8.92
CA LYS A 127 9.43 -26.91 -9.38
C LYS A 127 8.96 -28.30 -8.94
N GLN A 128 8.49 -28.44 -7.71
CA GLN A 128 7.90 -29.69 -7.20
C GLN A 128 6.62 -30.07 -7.96
N LEU A 129 5.69 -29.13 -8.18
CA LEU A 129 4.47 -29.36 -8.96
C LEU A 129 4.76 -29.78 -10.40
N ARG A 130 5.74 -29.17 -11.06
CA ARG A 130 6.21 -29.59 -12.39
C ARG A 130 6.77 -31.02 -12.38
N ARG A 131 7.57 -31.36 -11.36
CA ARG A 131 8.12 -32.71 -11.19
C ARG A 131 7.02 -33.76 -11.00
N CYS A 132 6.01 -33.46 -10.18
CA CYS A 132 4.84 -34.35 -10.00
C CYS A 132 4.02 -34.50 -11.29
N ARG A 133 3.77 -33.40 -12.03
CA ARG A 133 3.06 -33.46 -13.31
C ARG A 133 3.80 -34.30 -14.35
N ASN A 134 5.11 -34.08 -14.52
CA ASN A 134 5.91 -34.86 -15.46
C ASN A 134 5.95 -36.33 -15.08
N LYS A 135 5.98 -36.65 -13.78
CA LYS A 135 5.87 -38.03 -13.30
C LYS A 135 4.51 -38.63 -13.68
N VAL A 136 3.39 -37.98 -13.37
CA VAL A 136 2.05 -38.46 -13.75
C VAL A 136 1.89 -38.67 -15.26
N ILE A 137 2.47 -37.81 -16.09
CA ILE A 137 2.46 -37.97 -17.55
C ILE A 137 3.22 -39.25 -17.95
N LEU A 138 4.42 -39.47 -17.42
CA LEU A 138 5.22 -40.66 -17.73
C LEU A 138 4.47 -41.96 -17.38
N TYR A 139 3.82 -42.01 -16.22
CA TYR A 139 3.09 -43.21 -15.78
C TYR A 139 1.81 -43.48 -16.61
N ARG A 140 1.27 -42.48 -17.32
CA ARG A 140 0.12 -42.66 -18.23
C ARG A 140 0.52 -43.04 -19.65
N SER A 141 1.80 -42.96 -20.00
CA SER A 141 2.32 -43.32 -21.33
C SER A 141 2.87 -44.75 -21.39
N PHE A 142 2.98 -45.43 -20.25
CA PHE A 142 3.51 -46.80 -20.11
C PHE A 142 2.42 -47.83 -19.75
N GLY A 143 1.15 -47.47 -19.83
CA GLY A 143 0.00 -48.37 -19.70
C GLY A 143 -1.03 -48.04 -20.77
#